data_AF-A0A517PVL7-F1
#
_entry.id   AF-A0A517PVL7-F1
#
_cell.length_a   1.000
_cell.length_b   1.000
_cell.length_c   1.000
_cell.angle_alpha   90.00
_cell.angle_beta   90.00
_cell.angle_gamma   90.00
#
_symmetry.space_group_name_H-M   'P 1'
#
loop_
_entity.id
_entity.type
_entity.pdbx_description
1 polymer ?
#
loop_
_entity_poly.entity_id
_entity_poly.type
_entity_poly.pdbx_seq_one_letter_code
_entity_poly.pdbx_strand_id
1 'polypeptide(L)'
;MSYSLVVYLVDQDQISPLINSKDSDLFQRLKEHVLDDLDEDEWEDEDFNLKAGLEHLVFGVPISEDDLHMAGYGLEKLCHFAGGEMLDTDRFDSIHYGFLENVKCVLPLVDRGAPFAITAWDDFPYVGYLTRDECRKLSAETEELDHPDQQILLAQNDFFKWVDAAADKNKDLIGFYY
;
A
#
# COMPACT_ATOMS: atom_id res chain seq x y z
N MET A 1 -12.49 1.60 16.96
CA MET A 1 -12.25 0.75 15.78
C MET A 1 -10.76 0.51 15.72
N SER A 2 -10.38 -0.72 15.46
CA SER A 2 -8.98 -1.13 15.30
C SER A 2 -8.69 -1.14 13.81
N TYR A 3 -7.56 -0.57 13.44
CA TYR A 3 -7.12 -0.31 12.07
C TYR A 3 -5.86 -1.11 11.79
N SER A 4 -5.53 -1.36 10.54
CA SER A 4 -4.38 -2.17 10.18
C SER A 4 -3.55 -1.48 9.11
N LEU A 5 -2.22 -1.51 9.24
CA LEU A 5 -1.31 -1.03 8.20
C LEU A 5 -0.65 -2.23 7.51
N VAL A 6 -0.85 -2.37 6.21
CA VAL A 6 -0.14 -3.32 5.36
C VAL A 6 0.90 -2.56 4.57
N VAL A 7 2.13 -3.09 4.48
CA VAL A 7 3.23 -2.43 3.79
C VAL A 7 3.84 -3.37 2.76
N TYR A 8 3.99 -2.88 1.54
CA TYR A 8 4.65 -3.57 0.45
C TYR A 8 5.99 -2.92 0.11
N LEU A 9 6.97 -3.77 -0.14
CA LEU A 9 8.23 -3.42 -0.75
C LEU A 9 8.16 -3.61 -2.27
N VAL A 10 8.16 -2.51 -3.02
CA VAL A 10 7.83 -2.48 -4.45
C VAL A 10 8.88 -1.76 -5.28
N ASP A 11 8.87 -1.99 -6.59
CA ASP A 11 9.54 -1.13 -7.56
C ASP A 11 8.46 -0.30 -8.28
N GLN A 12 8.33 0.98 -7.91
CA GLN A 12 7.30 1.84 -8.51
C GLN A 12 7.44 1.97 -10.04
N ASP A 13 8.67 1.83 -10.57
CA ASP A 13 8.94 1.86 -12.00
C ASP A 13 8.33 0.65 -12.74
N GLN A 14 8.05 -0.45 -12.04
CA GLN A 14 7.36 -1.62 -12.59
C GLN A 14 5.84 -1.51 -12.51
N ILE A 15 5.31 -0.78 -11.52
CA ILE A 15 3.87 -0.58 -11.33
C ILE A 15 3.34 0.54 -12.22
N SER A 16 4.10 1.65 -12.34
CA SER A 16 3.67 2.83 -13.09
C SER A 16 3.22 2.52 -14.54
N PRO A 17 3.91 1.65 -15.31
CA PRO A 17 3.48 1.30 -16.67
C PRO A 17 2.19 0.47 -16.74
N LEU A 18 1.75 -0.15 -15.64
CA LEU A 18 0.51 -0.93 -15.59
C LEU A 18 -0.72 -0.03 -15.51
N ILE A 19 -0.56 1.13 -14.86
CA ILE A 19 -1.61 2.12 -14.65
C ILE A 19 -1.90 2.83 -15.98
N ASN A 20 -3.16 2.85 -16.36
CA ASN A 20 -3.68 3.40 -17.61
C ASN A 20 -2.98 2.80 -18.86
N SER A 21 -2.47 1.58 -18.75
CA SER A 21 -1.84 0.83 -19.85
C SER A 21 -2.82 0.47 -20.97
N LYS A 22 -4.11 0.34 -20.62
CA LYS A 22 -5.20 -0.14 -21.48
C LYS A 22 -4.96 -1.53 -22.05
N ASP A 23 -4.14 -2.32 -21.37
CA ASP A 23 -3.79 -3.67 -21.77
C ASP A 23 -4.84 -4.67 -21.24
N SER A 24 -5.67 -5.19 -22.16
CA SER A 24 -6.69 -6.17 -21.83
C SER A 24 -6.11 -7.53 -21.42
N ASP A 25 -4.95 -7.92 -21.96
CA ASP A 25 -4.30 -9.19 -21.60
C ASP A 25 -3.66 -9.09 -20.20
N LEU A 26 -3.15 -7.90 -19.84
CA LEU A 26 -2.75 -7.59 -18.47
C LEU A 26 -3.94 -7.70 -17.52
N PHE A 27 -5.07 -7.06 -17.85
CA PHE A 27 -6.26 -7.08 -17.00
C PHE A 27 -6.78 -8.51 -16.77
N GLN A 28 -6.79 -9.34 -17.81
CA GLN A 28 -7.21 -10.74 -17.68
C GLN A 28 -6.28 -11.54 -16.76
N ARG A 29 -4.96 -11.34 -16.87
CA ARG A 29 -3.99 -11.97 -15.96
C ARG A 29 -4.10 -11.46 -14.52
N LEU A 30 -4.39 -10.17 -14.34
CA LEU A 30 -4.67 -9.60 -13.02
C LEU A 30 -5.92 -10.21 -12.40
N LYS A 31 -7.00 -10.35 -13.17
CA LYS A 31 -8.22 -11.02 -12.73
C LYS A 31 -7.94 -12.45 -12.27
N GLU A 32 -7.23 -13.22 -13.08
CA GLU A 32 -6.85 -14.60 -12.74
C GLU A 32 -6.01 -14.65 -11.45
N HIS A 33 -5.01 -13.77 -11.33
CA HIS A 33 -4.18 -13.66 -10.11
C HIS A 33 -5.01 -13.31 -8.87
N VAL A 34 -5.96 -12.38 -8.99
CA VAL A 34 -6.82 -11.97 -7.86
C VAL A 34 -7.79 -13.08 -7.46
N LEU A 35 -8.35 -13.80 -8.43
CA LEU A 35 -9.27 -14.91 -8.17
C LEU A 35 -8.57 -16.17 -7.63
N ASP A 36 -7.25 -16.25 -7.69
CA ASP A 36 -6.51 -17.29 -6.94
C ASP A 36 -6.58 -17.03 -5.41
N ASP A 37 -6.75 -15.77 -5.00
CA ASP A 37 -6.79 -15.34 -3.60
C ASP A 37 -8.20 -15.04 -3.06
N LEU A 38 -9.17 -14.73 -3.94
CA LEU A 38 -10.55 -14.34 -3.61
C LEU A 38 -11.57 -15.25 -4.30
N ASP A 39 -12.71 -15.48 -3.65
CA ASP A 39 -13.84 -16.15 -4.29
C ASP A 39 -14.43 -15.27 -5.41
N GLU A 40 -14.96 -15.88 -6.47
CA GLU A 40 -15.52 -15.16 -7.64
C GLU A 40 -16.69 -14.22 -7.27
N ASP A 41 -17.36 -14.51 -6.15
CA ASP A 41 -18.45 -13.67 -5.61
C ASP A 41 -17.93 -12.35 -5.03
N GLU A 42 -16.67 -12.26 -4.57
CA GLU A 42 -16.05 -11.03 -4.04
C GLU A 42 -15.45 -10.14 -5.15
N TRP A 43 -15.38 -10.63 -6.39
CA TRP A 43 -14.82 -9.88 -7.53
C TRP A 43 -15.77 -8.78 -8.04
N GLU A 44 -17.07 -9.03 -7.97
CA GLU A 44 -18.16 -8.16 -8.43
C GLU A 44 -19.33 -8.20 -7.42
N ASP A 45 -19.06 -7.81 -6.18
CA ASP A 45 -20.11 -7.64 -5.15
C ASP A 45 -20.71 -6.21 -5.20
N GLU A 46 -21.99 -6.06 -4.82
CA GLU A 46 -22.67 -4.76 -4.79
C GLU A 46 -22.03 -3.78 -3.80
N ASP A 47 -21.47 -4.29 -2.70
CA ASP A 47 -20.80 -3.50 -1.66
C ASP A 47 -19.26 -3.55 -1.80
N PHE A 48 -18.72 -4.45 -2.63
CA PHE A 48 -17.28 -4.58 -2.86
C PHE A 48 -16.93 -4.87 -4.33
N ASN A 49 -16.76 -3.80 -5.11
CA ASN A 49 -16.51 -3.87 -6.55
C ASN A 49 -15.02 -3.68 -6.91
N LEU A 50 -14.19 -4.66 -6.53
CA LEU A 50 -12.75 -4.64 -6.81
C LEU A 50 -12.45 -4.55 -8.32
N LYS A 51 -13.29 -5.17 -9.15
CA LYS A 51 -13.20 -5.06 -10.61
C LYS A 51 -13.24 -3.61 -11.07
N ALA A 52 -14.19 -2.80 -10.60
CA ALA A 52 -14.29 -1.40 -10.99
C ALA A 52 -13.02 -0.62 -10.63
N GLY A 53 -12.46 -0.88 -9.44
CA GLY A 53 -11.16 -0.33 -9.02
C GLY A 53 -10.03 -0.69 -9.98
N LEU A 54 -9.90 -1.96 -10.35
CA LEU A 54 -8.86 -2.42 -11.28
C LEU A 54 -9.08 -1.92 -12.72
N GLU A 55 -10.34 -1.86 -13.19
CA GLU A 55 -10.66 -1.31 -14.51
C GLU A 55 -10.29 0.17 -14.56
N HIS A 56 -10.61 0.93 -13.51
CA HIS A 56 -10.20 2.32 -13.36
C HIS A 56 -8.69 2.47 -13.47
N LEU A 57 -7.93 1.66 -12.71
CA LEU A 57 -6.47 1.73 -12.69
C LEU A 57 -5.85 1.32 -14.03
N VAL A 58 -6.31 0.23 -14.67
CA VAL A 58 -5.68 -0.33 -15.88
C VAL A 58 -6.12 0.39 -17.15
N PHE A 59 -7.41 0.71 -17.29
CA PHE A 59 -7.96 1.31 -18.51
C PHE A 59 -8.15 2.83 -18.42
N GLY A 60 -8.08 3.41 -17.22
CA GLY A 60 -8.36 4.82 -17.01
C GLY A 60 -9.84 5.15 -17.22
N VAL A 61 -10.75 4.17 -17.07
CA VAL A 61 -12.19 4.41 -17.19
C VAL A 61 -12.70 5.16 -15.97
N PRO A 62 -13.72 6.02 -16.08
CA PRO A 62 -14.34 6.65 -14.92
C PRO A 62 -14.87 5.60 -13.94
N ILE A 63 -14.68 5.86 -12.66
CA ILE A 63 -15.26 5.09 -11.55
C ILE A 63 -16.29 5.95 -10.82
N SER A 64 -17.30 5.33 -10.21
CA SER A 64 -18.30 6.04 -9.42
C SER A 64 -17.65 6.66 -8.17
N GLU A 65 -18.23 7.74 -7.62
CA GLU A 65 -17.70 8.33 -6.37
C GLU A 65 -17.79 7.34 -5.21
N ASP A 66 -18.84 6.52 -5.17
CA ASP A 66 -19.05 5.50 -4.14
C ASP A 66 -17.99 4.38 -4.22
N ASP A 67 -17.50 4.05 -5.43
CA ASP A 67 -16.50 3.01 -5.65
C ASP A 67 -15.05 3.54 -5.71
N LEU A 68 -14.81 4.85 -5.58
CA LEU A 68 -13.47 5.43 -5.75
C LEU A 68 -12.40 4.77 -4.87
N HIS A 69 -12.78 4.37 -3.66
CA HIS A 69 -11.92 3.69 -2.69
C HIS A 69 -11.52 2.27 -3.12
N MET A 70 -12.27 1.64 -4.03
CA MET A 70 -11.88 0.37 -4.67
C MET A 70 -10.60 0.50 -5.49
N ALA A 71 -10.23 1.71 -5.93
CA ALA A 71 -8.93 1.96 -6.53
C ALA A 71 -7.77 1.72 -5.54
N GLY A 72 -7.98 1.91 -4.24
CA GLY A 72 -7.00 1.58 -3.20
C GLY A 72 -6.77 0.06 -3.10
N TYR A 73 -7.84 -0.72 -3.00
CA TYR A 73 -7.77 -2.19 -3.01
C TYR A 73 -7.18 -2.72 -4.32
N GLY A 74 -7.59 -2.17 -5.47
CA GLY A 74 -7.02 -2.51 -6.76
C GLY A 74 -5.52 -2.21 -6.86
N LEU A 75 -5.07 -1.10 -6.25
CA LEU A 75 -3.66 -0.74 -6.22
C LEU A 75 -2.84 -1.71 -5.37
N GLU A 76 -3.39 -2.18 -4.26
CA GLU A 76 -2.75 -3.22 -3.45
C GLU A 76 -2.54 -4.50 -4.27
N LYS A 77 -3.58 -4.96 -4.98
CA LYS A 77 -3.48 -6.13 -5.86
C LYS A 77 -2.48 -5.92 -7.00
N LEU A 78 -2.41 -4.72 -7.57
CA LEU A 78 -1.38 -4.38 -8.55
C LEU A 78 0.04 -4.44 -7.97
N CYS A 79 0.24 -3.94 -6.75
CA CYS A 79 1.54 -4.03 -6.07
C CYS A 79 1.96 -5.49 -5.92
N HIS A 80 1.05 -6.36 -5.48
CA HIS A 80 1.32 -7.78 -5.34
C HIS A 80 1.61 -8.46 -6.70
N PHE A 81 0.77 -8.21 -7.71
CA PHE A 81 0.94 -8.75 -9.07
C PHE A 81 2.28 -8.34 -9.71
N ALA A 82 2.73 -7.11 -9.47
CA ALA A 82 4.02 -6.62 -9.95
C ALA A 82 5.23 -7.23 -9.22
N GLY A 83 5.03 -8.20 -8.32
CA GLY A 83 6.08 -8.84 -7.53
C GLY A 83 6.46 -8.05 -6.27
N GLY A 84 5.55 -7.21 -5.77
CA GLY A 84 5.66 -6.56 -4.48
C GLY A 84 5.72 -7.59 -3.35
N GLU A 85 6.66 -7.38 -2.43
CA GLU A 85 6.85 -8.24 -1.25
C GLU A 85 6.10 -7.60 -0.08
N MET A 86 5.07 -8.27 0.43
CA MET A 86 4.40 -7.85 1.66
C MET A 86 5.35 -8.04 2.85
N LEU A 87 5.56 -6.99 3.63
CA LEU A 87 6.40 -7.00 4.82
C LEU A 87 5.61 -7.50 6.04
N ASP A 88 6.33 -7.97 7.06
CA ASP A 88 5.73 -8.31 8.36
C ASP A 88 5.23 -7.04 9.05
N THR A 89 3.90 -6.95 9.21
CA THR A 89 3.19 -5.83 9.84
C THR A 89 2.38 -6.23 11.07
N ASP A 90 2.66 -7.38 11.70
CA ASP A 90 1.87 -7.92 12.81
C ASP A 90 1.66 -6.91 13.97
N ARG A 91 2.65 -6.05 14.25
CA ARG A 91 2.54 -5.02 15.31
C ARG A 91 1.68 -3.82 14.93
N PHE A 92 1.38 -3.67 13.65
CA PHE A 92 0.52 -2.64 13.11
C PHE A 92 -0.86 -3.18 12.75
N ASP A 93 -1.17 -4.42 13.14
CA ASP A 93 -2.52 -4.95 13.10
C ASP A 93 -3.32 -4.49 14.33
N SER A 94 -4.59 -4.18 14.11
CA SER A 94 -5.54 -3.77 15.15
C SER A 94 -5.10 -2.57 16.01
N ILE A 95 -4.40 -1.60 15.43
CA ILE A 95 -3.91 -0.39 16.09
C ILE A 95 -4.90 0.78 16.00
N HIS A 96 -4.66 1.85 16.76
CA HIS A 96 -5.39 3.11 16.61
C HIS A 96 -4.51 4.14 15.90
N TYR A 97 -5.10 5.10 15.19
CA TYR A 97 -4.34 6.16 14.51
C TYR A 97 -3.38 6.91 15.45
N GLY A 98 -3.79 7.19 16.70
CA GLY A 98 -2.93 7.82 17.70
C GLY A 98 -1.69 7.00 18.07
N PHE A 99 -1.69 5.68 17.83
CA PHE A 99 -0.46 4.87 17.95
C PHE A 99 0.55 5.23 16.86
N LEU A 100 0.10 5.36 15.61
CA LEU A 100 0.93 5.73 14.46
C LEU A 100 1.55 7.12 14.62
N GLU A 101 0.84 8.07 15.23
CA GLU A 101 1.36 9.41 15.52
C GLU A 101 2.61 9.39 16.41
N ASN A 102 2.80 8.33 17.21
CA ASN A 102 3.96 8.15 18.07
C ASN A 102 5.07 7.29 17.43
N VAL A 103 4.78 6.60 16.32
CA VAL A 103 5.79 5.86 15.57
C VAL A 103 6.51 6.83 14.63
N LYS A 104 7.77 7.13 14.95
CA LYS A 104 8.60 8.10 14.22
C LYS A 104 8.63 7.76 12.72
N CYS A 105 8.34 8.76 11.89
CA CYS A 105 8.42 8.71 10.43
C CYS A 105 7.45 7.74 9.71
N VAL A 106 6.48 7.11 10.40
CA VAL A 106 5.55 6.16 9.75
C VAL A 106 4.44 6.83 8.94
N LEU A 107 3.98 8.03 9.35
CA LEU A 107 2.80 8.69 8.77
C LEU A 107 2.81 8.87 7.25
N PRO A 108 3.96 9.10 6.57
CA PRO A 108 4.00 9.11 5.11
C PRO A 108 3.53 7.81 4.42
N LEU A 109 3.54 6.67 5.12
CA LEU A 109 3.00 5.39 4.63
C LEU A 109 1.48 5.26 4.82
N VAL A 110 0.85 6.19 5.52
CA VAL A 110 -0.56 6.08 5.92
C VAL A 110 -1.46 6.94 5.03
N ASP A 111 -1.14 8.22 4.87
CA ASP A 111 -2.06 9.18 4.25
C ASP A 111 -1.31 10.25 3.42
N ARG A 112 -0.34 9.81 2.60
CA ARG A 112 0.38 10.70 1.67
C ARG A 112 -0.35 10.83 0.32
N GLY A 113 -1.25 9.91 0.03
CA GLY A 113 -1.77 9.64 -1.31
C GLY A 113 -0.85 8.71 -2.09
N ALA A 114 -1.43 7.98 -3.04
CA ALA A 114 -0.68 7.06 -3.89
C ALA A 114 0.43 7.78 -4.70
N PRO A 115 1.57 7.12 -4.96
CA PRO A 115 2.67 7.71 -5.72
C PRO A 115 2.39 7.81 -7.23
N PHE A 116 1.19 7.44 -7.67
CA PHE A 116 0.81 7.36 -9.08
C PHE A 116 -0.21 8.44 -9.43
N ALA A 117 -0.30 8.78 -10.72
CA ALA A 117 -1.29 9.73 -11.23
C ALA A 117 -2.69 9.09 -11.29
N ILE A 118 -3.26 8.80 -10.12
CA ILE A 118 -4.59 8.24 -9.92
C ILE A 118 -5.48 9.23 -9.18
N THR A 119 -6.80 9.09 -9.34
CA THR A 119 -7.77 9.93 -8.63
C THR A 119 -7.64 9.66 -7.14
N ALA A 120 -7.61 10.70 -6.32
CA ALA A 120 -7.63 10.55 -4.86
C ALA A 120 -9.04 10.20 -4.38
N TRP A 121 -9.12 9.50 -3.25
CA TRP A 121 -10.35 9.15 -2.55
C TRP A 121 -10.22 9.48 -1.06
N ASP A 122 -11.34 9.50 -0.34
CA ASP A 122 -11.41 9.88 1.07
C ASP A 122 -12.08 8.76 1.89
N ASP A 123 -11.60 7.53 1.71
CA ASP A 123 -12.05 6.34 2.42
C ASP A 123 -10.96 5.24 2.40
N PHE A 124 -11.21 4.13 3.06
CA PHE A 124 -10.25 3.03 3.19
C PHE A 124 -10.10 2.19 1.90
N PRO A 125 -8.87 1.73 1.58
CA PRO A 125 -7.64 1.99 2.32
C PRO A 125 -7.07 3.39 2.01
N TYR A 126 -6.57 4.06 3.05
CA TYR A 126 -5.69 5.21 2.86
C TYR A 126 -4.34 4.71 2.37
N VAL A 127 -3.74 5.43 1.42
CA VAL A 127 -2.48 5.04 0.79
C VAL A 127 -1.40 6.05 1.11
N GLY A 128 -0.23 5.55 1.47
CA GLY A 128 0.98 6.34 1.56
C GLY A 128 2.19 5.63 0.97
N TYR A 129 3.30 6.34 0.88
CA TYR A 129 4.54 5.78 0.35
C TYR A 129 5.79 6.49 0.86
N LEU A 130 6.90 5.76 0.81
CA LEU A 130 8.26 6.28 0.90
C LEU A 130 9.03 5.86 -0.36
N THR A 131 9.68 6.83 -1.00
CA THR A 131 10.55 6.56 -2.14
C THR A 131 11.84 5.88 -1.68
N ARG A 132 12.47 5.12 -2.57
CA ARG A 132 13.79 4.50 -2.35
C ARG A 132 14.86 5.50 -1.89
N ASP A 133 14.79 6.75 -2.35
CA ASP A 133 15.72 7.80 -1.94
C ASP A 133 15.41 8.34 -0.53
N GLU A 134 14.14 8.42 -0.15
CA GLU A 134 13.75 8.73 1.23
C GLU A 134 14.16 7.59 2.17
N CYS A 135 13.93 6.33 1.78
CA CYS A 135 14.36 5.17 2.56
C CYS A 135 15.88 5.15 2.76
N ARG A 136 16.68 5.44 1.74
CA ARG A 136 18.15 5.55 1.87
C ARG A 136 18.58 6.64 2.84
N LYS A 137 17.93 7.81 2.80
CA LYS A 137 18.24 8.91 3.73
C LYS A 137 17.91 8.51 5.16
N LEU A 138 16.71 7.96 5.39
CA LEU A 138 16.27 7.50 6.70
C LEU A 138 17.15 6.37 7.25
N SER A 139 17.56 5.43 6.40
CA SER A 139 18.49 4.34 6.75
C SER A 139 19.90 4.85 7.07
N ALA A 140 20.37 5.91 6.41
CA ALA A 140 21.68 6.50 6.72
C ALA A 140 21.68 7.35 8.00
N GLU A 141 20.52 7.88 8.38
CA GLU A 141 20.30 8.73 9.54
C GLU A 141 19.92 7.94 10.80
N THR A 142 20.16 6.62 10.87
CA THR A 142 19.74 5.79 12.02
C THR A 142 20.24 6.37 13.35
N GLU A 143 19.33 7.04 14.06
CA GLU A 143 19.50 7.49 15.43
C GLU A 143 19.18 6.31 16.36
N GLU A 144 19.79 6.28 17.55
CA GLU A 144 19.31 5.39 18.62
C GLU A 144 17.83 5.69 18.87
N LEU A 145 16.99 4.70 18.63
CA LEU A 145 15.57 4.79 18.92
C LEU A 145 15.37 4.66 20.43
N ASP A 146 14.73 5.64 21.04
CA ASP A 146 14.31 5.61 22.43
C ASP A 146 12.87 6.09 22.56
N HIS A 147 12.08 5.34 23.30
CA HIS A 147 10.70 5.70 23.62
C HIS A 147 10.28 5.05 24.94
N PRO A 148 9.60 5.78 25.85
CA PRO A 148 9.20 5.26 27.16
C PRO A 148 8.17 4.12 27.06
N ASP A 149 7.36 4.11 25.99
CA ASP A 149 6.45 3.02 25.67
C ASP A 149 7.16 1.96 24.80
N GLN A 150 7.26 0.75 25.35
CA GLN A 150 7.93 -0.38 24.70
C GLN A 150 7.23 -0.83 23.41
N GLN A 151 5.91 -0.70 23.30
CA GLN A 151 5.18 -1.09 22.08
C GLN A 151 5.50 -0.14 20.94
N ILE A 152 5.52 1.17 21.23
CA ILE A 152 5.92 2.19 20.24
C ILE A 152 7.38 1.98 19.84
N LEU A 153 8.28 1.70 20.79
CA LEU A 153 9.68 1.41 20.48
C LEU A 153 9.83 0.20 19.55
N LEU A 154 9.09 -0.89 19.80
CA LEU A 154 9.14 -2.08 18.95
C LEU A 154 8.57 -1.80 17.55
N ALA A 155 7.47 -1.07 17.44
CA ALA A 155 6.90 -0.67 16.16
C ALA A 155 7.84 0.26 15.37
N GLN A 156 8.52 1.19 16.04
CA GLN A 156 9.57 2.01 15.42
C GLN A 156 10.72 1.15 14.89
N ASN A 157 11.17 0.16 15.66
CA ASN A 157 12.20 -0.77 15.19
C ASN A 157 11.76 -1.54 13.95
N ASP A 158 10.50 -2.00 13.89
CA ASP A 158 9.98 -2.68 12.71
C ASP A 158 9.87 -1.76 11.49
N PHE A 159 9.40 -0.53 11.69
CA PHE A 159 9.40 0.48 10.64
C PHE A 159 10.81 0.70 10.07
N PHE A 160 11.82 0.84 10.92
CA PHE A 160 13.19 1.03 10.43
C PHE A 160 13.77 -0.22 9.76
N LYS A 161 13.35 -1.44 10.14
CA LYS A 161 13.69 -2.65 9.37
C LYS A 161 13.10 -2.61 7.95
N TRP A 162 11.89 -2.09 7.78
CA TRP A 162 11.30 -1.92 6.45
C TRP A 162 12.08 -0.90 5.62
N VAL A 163 12.46 0.22 6.24
CA VAL A 163 13.28 1.27 5.62
C VAL A 163 14.64 0.72 5.17
N ASP A 164 15.31 -0.05 6.03
CA ASP A 164 16.61 -0.67 5.71
C ASP A 164 16.46 -1.69 4.58
N ALA A 165 15.42 -2.54 4.63
CA ALA A 165 15.13 -3.49 3.56
C ALA A 165 14.88 -2.79 2.21
N ALA A 166 14.18 -1.65 2.22
CA ALA A 166 13.93 -0.84 1.03
C ALA A 166 15.21 -0.19 0.49
N ALA A 167 16.04 0.37 1.38
CA ALA A 167 17.32 0.95 1.02
C ALA A 167 18.28 -0.09 0.41
N ASP A 168 18.39 -1.26 1.04
CA ASP A 168 19.26 -2.36 0.60
C ASP A 168 18.84 -2.95 -0.75
N LYS A 169 17.52 -3.15 -0.94
CA LYS A 169 16.97 -3.72 -2.18
C LYS A 169 16.75 -2.66 -3.27
N ASN A 170 17.04 -1.38 -3.00
CA ASN A 170 16.75 -0.25 -3.89
C ASN A 170 15.29 -0.23 -4.36
N LYS A 171 14.37 -0.40 -3.41
CA LYS A 171 12.92 -0.45 -3.62
C LYS A 171 12.24 0.67 -2.83
N ASP A 172 10.99 0.92 -3.18
CA ASP A 172 10.09 1.86 -2.51
C ASP A 172 9.20 1.11 -1.50
N LEU A 173 8.62 1.84 -0.56
CA LEU A 173 7.58 1.33 0.35
C LEU A 173 6.25 1.95 -0.04
N ILE A 174 5.19 1.13 -0.12
CA ILE A 174 3.80 1.60 -0.22
C ILE A 174 3.02 0.99 0.95
N GLY A 175 2.31 1.85 1.68
CA GLY A 175 1.45 1.45 2.79
C GLY A 175 -0.02 1.60 2.45
N PHE A 176 -0.82 0.66 2.97
CA PHE A 176 -2.28 0.61 2.88
C PHE A 176 -2.82 0.54 4.30
N TYR A 177 -3.50 1.59 4.74
CA TYR A 177 -4.07 1.71 6.08
C TYR A 177 -5.59 1.54 5.99
N TYR A 178 -6.13 0.54 6.70
CA TYR A 178 -7.55 0.14 6.74
C TYR A 178 -8.16 0.45 8.10
#